data_AF-A0A9D1K9Z7-F1
#
_entry.id   AF-A0A9D1K9Z7-F1
#
_cell.length_a   1.000
_cell.length_b   1.000
_cell.length_c   1.000
_cell.angle_alpha   90.00
_cell.angle_beta   90.00
_cell.angle_gamma   90.00
#
_symmetry.space_group_name_H-M   'P 1'
#
loop_
_entity.id
_entity.type
_entity.pdbx_description
1 polymer ?
#
loop_
_entity_poly.entity_id
_entity_poly.type
_entity_poly.pdbx_seq_one_letter_code
_entity_poly.pdbx_strand_id
1 'polypeptide(L)'
;MLYRKIKGIRSDLGLTQQEMANYLGISIRAYRNKEKGEAPFNQIEMILIMEKANMTPEEAGALFFNKESNLELYKYFLTDLLYK
;
A
#
# COMPACT_ATOMS: atom_id res chain seq x y z
N MET A 1 -8.87 -4.65 -4.68
CA MET A 1 -7.92 -4.94 -3.58
C MET A 1 -6.72 -4.00 -3.72
N LEU A 2 -6.31 -3.35 -2.62
CA LEU A 2 -5.28 -2.30 -2.59
C LEU A 2 -4.00 -2.68 -3.35
N TYR A 3 -3.50 -3.90 -3.14
CA TYR A 3 -2.27 -4.39 -3.76
C TYR A 3 -2.28 -4.36 -5.30
N ARG A 4 -3.45 -4.62 -5.94
CA ARG A 4 -3.59 -4.53 -7.40
C ARG A 4 -3.45 -3.10 -7.89
N LYS A 5 -3.99 -2.14 -7.14
CA LYS A 5 -3.90 -0.70 -7.44
C LYS A 5 -2.46 -0.21 -7.28
N ILE A 6 -1.78 -0.60 -6.20
CA ILE A 6 -0.36 -0.25 -5.98
C ILE A 6 0.54 -0.81 -7.08
N LYS A 7 0.33 -2.07 -7.48
CA LYS A 7 1.05 -2.67 -8.61
C LYS A 7 0.83 -1.90 -9.92
N GLY A 8 -0.41 -1.45 -10.16
CA GLY A 8 -0.77 -0.61 -11.30
C GLY A 8 0.00 0.71 -11.26
N ILE A 9 -0.13 1.47 -10.16
CA ILE A 9 0.57 2.74 -9.94
C ILE A 9 2.08 2.61 -10.19
N ARG A 10 2.73 1.60 -9.58
CA ARG A 10 4.17 1.36 -9.81
C ARG A 10 4.48 1.13 -11.29
N SER A 11 3.64 0.36 -11.99
CA SER A 11 3.86 0.03 -13.40
C SER A 11 3.63 1.24 -14.31
N ASP A 12 2.63 2.07 -14.02
CA ASP A 12 2.34 3.32 -14.75
C ASP A 12 3.47 4.34 -14.58
N LEU A 13 4.15 4.31 -13.43
CA LEU A 13 5.36 5.08 -13.16
C LEU A 13 6.63 4.50 -13.83
N GLY A 14 6.54 3.35 -14.50
CA GLY A 14 7.68 2.69 -15.13
C GLY A 14 8.71 2.11 -14.15
N LEU A 15 8.35 1.93 -12.87
CA LEU A 15 9.27 1.50 -11.83
C LEU A 15 9.28 -0.01 -11.65
N THR A 16 10.47 -0.58 -11.47
CA THR A 16 10.65 -1.91 -10.93
C THR A 16 10.27 -1.95 -9.44
N GLN A 17 10.02 -3.16 -8.91
CA GLN A 17 9.80 -3.33 -7.48
C GLN A 17 11.01 -2.88 -6.63
N GLN A 18 12.23 -3.01 -7.18
CA GLN A 18 13.45 -2.58 -6.51
C GLN A 18 13.56 -1.06 -6.44
N GLU A 19 13.26 -0.36 -7.53
CA GLU A 19 13.29 1.11 -7.54
C GLU A 19 12.23 1.70 -6.61
N MET A 20 11.04 1.11 -6.58
CA MET A 20 10.01 1.55 -5.64
C MET A 20 10.40 1.26 -4.19
N ALA A 21 10.99 0.10 -3.90
CA ALA A 21 11.50 -0.21 -2.56
C ALA A 21 12.58 0.79 -2.11
N ASN A 22 13.51 1.13 -3.02
CA ASN A 22 14.56 2.13 -2.77
C ASN A 22 13.96 3.51 -2.50
N TYR A 23 12.96 3.93 -3.29
CA TYR A 23 12.27 5.20 -3.09
C TYR A 23 11.54 5.27 -1.74
N LEU A 24 10.94 4.17 -1.30
CA LEU A 24 10.26 4.07 -0.01
C LEU A 24 11.22 3.87 1.17
N GLY A 25 12.52 3.69 0.93
CA GLY A 25 13.51 3.45 1.99
C GLY A 25 13.33 2.10 2.70
N ILE A 26 12.81 1.08 2.02
CA ILE A 26 12.56 -0.26 2.58
C ILE A 26 13.25 -1.36 1.79
N SER A 27 13.39 -2.54 2.40
CA SER A 27 13.92 -3.71 1.69
C SER A 27 12.97 -4.16 0.56
N ILE A 28 13.54 -4.74 -0.50
CA ILE A 28 12.76 -5.33 -1.59
C ILE A 28 11.79 -6.41 -1.11
N ARG A 29 12.17 -7.17 -0.07
CA ARG A 29 11.30 -8.18 0.55
C ARG A 29 10.09 -7.52 1.21
N ALA A 30 10.29 -6.46 1.98
CA ALA A 30 9.21 -5.70 2.59
C ALA A 30 8.26 -5.14 1.52
N TYR A 31 8.80 -4.52 0.47
CA TYR A 31 7.98 -4.00 -0.63
C TYR A 31 7.17 -5.10 -1.33
N ARG A 32 7.79 -6.25 -1.63
CA ARG A 32 7.10 -7.39 -2.25
C ARG A 32 5.95 -7.92 -1.41
N ASN A 33 6.15 -8.06 -0.09
CA ASN A 33 5.09 -8.51 0.80
C ASN A 33 3.93 -7.50 0.83
N LYS A 34 4.23 -6.20 0.84
CA LYS A 34 3.22 -5.13 0.78
C LYS A 34 2.46 -5.10 -0.56
N GLU A 35 3.16 -5.22 -1.69
CA GLU A 35 2.56 -5.29 -3.04
C GLU A 35 1.82 -6.62 -3.30
N LYS A 36 1.99 -7.63 -2.44
CA LYS A 36 1.13 -8.84 -2.42
C LYS A 36 -0.08 -8.71 -1.49
N GLY A 37 -0.12 -7.66 -0.66
CA GLY A 37 -1.14 -7.50 0.39
C GLY A 37 -0.89 -8.35 1.63
N GLU A 38 0.30 -8.94 1.79
CA GLU A 38 0.69 -9.71 2.98
C GLU A 38 1.08 -8.81 4.15
N ALA A 39 1.36 -7.52 3.90
CA ALA A 39 1.66 -6.53 4.91
C ALA A 39 1.07 -5.16 4.52
N PRO A 40 0.63 -4.34 5.49
CA PRO A 40 0.18 -2.98 5.21
C PRO A 40 1.34 -2.04 4.86
N PHE A 41 1.04 -0.99 4.08
CA PHE A 41 1.89 0.19 4.01
C PHE A 41 1.73 1.01 5.31
N ASN A 42 2.81 1.60 5.81
CA ASN A 42 2.73 2.54 6.93
C ASN A 42 2.44 3.96 6.43
N GLN A 43 2.15 4.89 7.35
CA GLN A 43 1.76 6.26 6.98
C GLN A 43 2.82 7.00 6.15
N ILE A 44 4.10 6.85 6.48
CA ILE A 44 5.20 7.48 5.74
C ILE A 44 5.27 6.91 4.31
N GLU A 45 5.19 5.59 4.17
CA GLU A 45 5.17 4.94 2.86
C GLU A 45 3.95 5.37 2.04
N MET A 46 2.77 5.52 2.65
CA MET A 46 1.57 6.02 1.97
C MET A 46 1.75 7.44 1.45
N ILE A 47 2.33 8.34 2.24
CA ILE A 47 2.64 9.72 1.84
C ILE A 47 3.63 9.72 0.67
N LEU A 48 4.70 8.94 0.75
CA LEU A 48 5.68 8.83 -0.33
C LEU A 48 5.03 8.28 -1.62
N ILE A 49 4.16 7.27 -1.53
CA ILE A 49 3.43 6.75 -2.69
C ILE A 49 2.54 7.84 -3.30
N MET A 50 1.83 8.61 -2.48
CA MET A 50 0.98 9.72 -2.92
C MET A 50 1.80 10.75 -3.70
N GLU A 51 2.92 11.22 -3.12
CA GLU A 51 3.83 12.17 -3.76
C GLU A 51 4.39 11.61 -5.08
N LYS A 52 4.85 10.36 -5.07
CA LYS A 52 5.43 9.73 -6.27
C LYS A 52 4.42 9.53 -7.40
N ALA A 53 3.17 9.25 -7.04
CA ALA A 53 2.06 9.08 -7.98
C ALA A 53 1.38 10.40 -8.35
N ASN A 54 1.85 11.54 -7.81
CA ASN A 54 1.25 12.86 -8.00
C ASN A 54 -0.26 12.87 -7.68
N MET A 55 -0.64 12.18 -6.61
CA MET A 55 -2.01 12.09 -6.13
C MET A 55 -2.33 13.22 -5.16
N THR A 56 -3.58 13.67 -5.18
CA THR A 56 -4.12 14.51 -4.11
C THR A 56 -4.31 13.71 -2.81
N PRO A 57 -4.34 14.37 -1.63
CA PRO A 57 -4.67 13.72 -0.37
C PRO A 57 -6.01 12.98 -0.40
N GLU A 58 -7.00 13.51 -1.11
CA GLU A 58 -8.33 12.90 -1.28
C GLU A 58 -8.25 11.59 -2.08
N GLU A 59 -7.50 11.58 -3.18
CA GLU A 59 -7.28 10.37 -4.00
C GLU A 59 -6.50 9.30 -3.24
N ALA A 60 -5.44 9.70 -2.55
CA ALA A 60 -4.66 8.81 -1.69
C ALA A 60 -5.53 8.28 -0.54
N GLY A 61 -6.38 9.12 0.04
CA GLY A 61 -7.33 8.74 1.07
C GLY A 61 -8.31 7.67 0.58
N ALA A 62 -8.90 7.87 -0.60
CA ALA A 62 -9.78 6.91 -1.24
C ALA A 62 -9.05 5.61 -1.62
N LEU A 63 -7.75 5.66 -1.94
CA LEU A 63 -6.95 4.47 -2.21
C LEU A 63 -6.68 3.66 -0.93
N PHE A 64 -6.14 4.31 0.10
CA PHE A 64 -5.59 3.65 1.29
C PHE A 64 -6.62 3.37 2.38
N PHE A 65 -7.72 4.13 2.49
CA PHE A 65 -8.72 3.96 3.55
C PHE A 65 -10.05 3.35 3.08
N ASN A 66 -10.18 3.05 1.78
CA ASN A 66 -11.37 2.38 1.27
C ASN A 66 -11.52 0.97 1.88
N LYS A 67 -12.68 0.72 2.51
CA LYS A 67 -13.01 -0.51 3.24
C LYS A 67 -12.94 -1.75 2.35
N GLU A 68 -13.43 -1.67 1.12
CA GLU A 68 -13.41 -2.79 0.17
C GLU A 68 -11.98 -3.13 -0.27
N SER A 69 -11.12 -2.12 -0.38
CA SER A 69 -9.72 -2.27 -0.81
C SER A 69 -8.83 -2.83 0.31
N ASN A 70 -9.23 -2.62 1.57
CA ASN A 70 -8.53 -3.06 2.78
C ASN A 70 -9.27 -4.17 3.54
N LEU A 71 -10.22 -4.86 2.90
CA LEU A 71 -11.09 -5.83 3.57
C LEU A 71 -10.28 -6.90 4.34
N GLU A 72 -9.16 -7.37 3.78
CA GLU A 72 -8.27 -8.35 4.41
C GLU A 72 -7.52 -7.78 5.62
N LEU A 73 -7.10 -6.52 5.56
CA LEU A 73 -6.53 -5.82 6.72
C LEU A 73 -7.57 -5.74 7.83
N TYR A 74 -8.77 -5.26 7.50
CA TYR A 74 -9.87 -5.15 8.45
C TYR A 74 -10.25 -6.51 9.03
N LYS A 75 -10.26 -7.59 8.26
CA LYS A 75 -10.49 -8.95 8.78
C LYS A 75 -9.47 -9.33 9.84
N TYR A 76 -8.18 -9.07 9.60
CA TYR A 76 -7.10 -9.37 10.54
C TYR A 76 -7.20 -8.53 11.83
N PHE A 77 -7.38 -7.21 11.69
CA PHE A 77 -7.51 -6.30 12.85
C PHE A 77 -8.82 -6.52 13.64
N LEU A 78 -9.93 -6.84 12.96
CA LEU A 78 -11.21 -7.08 13.62
C LEU A 78 -11.27 -8.46 14.27
N THR A 79 -10.59 -9.48 13.73
CA THR A 79 -10.47 -10.76 14.42
C THR A 79 -9.70 -10.60 15.73
N ASP A 80 -8.59 -9.86 15.73
CA ASP A 80 -7.86 -9.54 16.97
C ASP A 80 -8.67 -8.69 17.98
N LEU A 81 -9.70 -7.97 17.53
CA LEU A 81 -10.60 -7.20 18.39
C LEU A 81 -11.79 -8.03 18.93
N LEU A 82 -12.27 -9.02 18.17
CA LEU A 82 -13.42 -9.86 18.52
C LEU A 82 -13.04 -11.05 19.40
N TYR A 83 -11.76 -11.43 19.44
CA TYR A 83 -11.24 -12.51 20.29
C TYR A 83 -10.44 -11.99 21.51
N LYS A 84 -10.68 -10.74 21.93
CA LYS A 84 -10.21 -10.19 23.21
C LYS A 84 -11.35 -10.06 24.21
#